data_AF-A0A7W1INM9-F1
#
_entry.id   AF-A0A7W1INM9-F1
#
_cell.length_a   1.000
_cell.length_b   1.000
_cell.length_c   1.000
_cell.angle_alpha   90.00
_cell.angle_beta   90.00
_cell.angle_gamma   90.00
#
_symmetry.space_group_name_H-M   'P 1'
#
loop_
_entity.id
_entity.type
_entity.pdbx_description
1 polymer ?
#
loop_
_entity_poly.entity_id
_entity_poly.type
_entity_poly.pdbx_seq_one_letter_code
_entity_poly.pdbx_strand_id
1 'polypeptide(L)'
;MIDFSRAQLTHFCVHFVGNKGLGEELTLSDKVFEFKDDFVKETVLRYFLTPFKTDIYYQFKGKVDVSLDSVANACEDLFTSQKEFVKQSKQAAKHLYNQSMHPKIKGGEFYTCFFRDAMVDGELCNALGFFKTESKETYLKVYQHVDNFDIDCDNGININKLDKGCLVFDTDKKNGYK
;
A
#
# COMPACT_ATOMS: atom_id res chain seq x y z
N MET A 1 20.72 -1.09 2.01
CA MET A 1 20.24 -0.01 2.89
C MET A 1 19.20 0.81 2.16
N ILE A 2 18.01 0.92 2.76
CA ILE A 2 16.88 1.67 2.21
C ILE A 2 16.75 3.00 2.97
N ASP A 3 16.63 4.10 2.25
CA ASP A 3 16.36 5.43 2.79
C ASP A 3 15.20 6.10 2.05
N PHE A 4 14.21 6.59 2.81
CA PHE A 4 13.01 7.25 2.34
C PHE A 4 12.95 8.73 2.70
N SER A 5 14.03 9.31 3.21
CA SER A 5 14.10 10.72 3.65
C SER A 5 13.66 11.72 2.58
N ARG A 6 13.86 11.38 1.30
CA ARG A 6 13.47 12.19 0.13
C ARG A 6 12.21 11.69 -0.56
N ALA A 7 11.63 10.58 -0.09
CA ALA A 7 10.57 9.90 -0.82
C ALA A 7 9.28 10.73 -0.85
N GLN A 8 8.63 10.76 -2.01
CA GLN A 8 7.37 11.48 -2.21
C GLN A 8 6.26 10.54 -2.65
N LEU A 9 5.14 10.53 -1.92
CA LEU A 9 3.91 9.88 -2.38
C LEU A 9 3.24 10.73 -3.47
N THR A 10 3.24 10.21 -4.71
CA THR A 10 2.70 10.93 -5.87
C THR A 10 1.34 10.41 -6.34
N HIS A 11 1.10 9.10 -6.20
CA HIS A 11 -0.18 8.48 -6.53
C HIS A 11 -0.59 7.55 -5.41
N PHE A 12 -1.87 7.60 -5.05
CA PHE A 12 -2.41 6.84 -3.94
C PHE A 12 -3.83 6.37 -4.30
N CYS A 13 -4.11 5.10 -4.13
CA CYS A 13 -5.44 4.54 -4.35
C CYS A 13 -5.77 3.53 -3.24
N VAL A 14 -7.02 3.56 -2.79
CA VAL A 14 -7.53 2.68 -1.75
C VAL A 14 -8.66 1.83 -2.32
N HIS A 15 -8.62 0.55 -2.04
CA HIS A 15 -9.65 -0.44 -2.34
C HIS A 15 -10.05 -1.14 -1.04
N PHE A 16 -11.18 -1.84 -1.05
CA PHE A 16 -11.48 -2.84 -0.03
C PHE A 16 -11.34 -4.22 -0.65
N VAL A 17 -10.50 -5.08 -0.06
CA VAL A 17 -10.26 -6.44 -0.53
C VAL A 17 -10.67 -7.42 0.56
N GLY A 18 -11.85 -8.02 0.39
CA GLY A 18 -12.34 -9.10 1.22
C GLY A 18 -11.67 -10.45 0.95
N ASN A 19 -12.06 -11.44 1.74
CA ASN A 19 -11.77 -12.84 1.54
C ASN A 19 -12.83 -13.52 0.66
N LYS A 20 -12.43 -13.89 -0.56
CA LYS A 20 -13.27 -14.59 -1.53
C LYS A 20 -13.76 -15.95 -1.03
N GLY A 21 -12.93 -16.67 -0.28
CA GLY A 21 -13.29 -17.97 0.32
C GLY A 21 -14.36 -17.88 1.41
N LEU A 22 -14.52 -16.70 2.01
CA LEU A 22 -15.57 -16.40 3.00
C LEU A 22 -16.77 -15.65 2.40
N GLY A 23 -16.76 -15.36 1.09
CA GLY A 23 -17.80 -14.59 0.42
C GLY A 23 -17.81 -13.10 0.76
N GLU A 24 -16.72 -12.56 1.30
CA GLU A 24 -16.56 -11.13 1.53
C GLU A 24 -16.38 -10.39 0.20
N GLU A 25 -16.73 -9.10 0.16
CA GLU A 25 -16.77 -8.34 -1.10
C GLU A 25 -15.40 -7.80 -1.57
N LEU A 26 -15.37 -7.36 -2.82
CA LEU A 26 -14.29 -6.57 -3.41
C LEU A 26 -14.86 -5.23 -3.86
N THR A 27 -14.40 -4.13 -3.24
CA THR A 27 -14.82 -2.77 -3.58
C THR A 27 -13.64 -2.01 -4.18
N LEU A 28 -13.82 -1.47 -5.38
CA LEU A 28 -12.75 -0.82 -6.13
C LEU A 28 -13.00 0.68 -6.26
N SER A 29 -12.05 1.52 -5.82
CA SER A 29 -12.07 2.95 -6.16
C SER A 29 -11.90 3.18 -7.66
N ASP A 30 -12.62 4.17 -8.19
CA ASP A 30 -12.54 4.63 -9.58
C ASP A 30 -11.62 5.84 -9.79
N LYS A 31 -11.05 6.40 -8.71
CA LYS A 31 -10.22 7.60 -8.76
C LYS A 31 -9.00 7.49 -7.86
N VAL A 32 -7.96 8.22 -8.23
CA VAL A 32 -6.82 8.48 -7.35
C VAL A 32 -7.33 9.29 -6.15
N PHE A 33 -6.85 8.95 -4.97
CA PHE A 33 -7.16 9.71 -3.77
C PHE A 33 -6.32 10.98 -3.73
N GLU A 34 -6.99 12.12 -3.57
CA GLU A 34 -6.35 13.42 -3.44
C GLU A 34 -6.31 13.84 -1.97
N PHE A 35 -5.10 13.93 -1.42
CA PHE A 35 -4.90 14.46 -0.08
C PHE A 35 -5.20 15.96 -0.07
N LYS A 36 -6.09 16.38 0.85
CA LYS A 36 -6.39 17.80 1.09
C LYS A 36 -5.53 18.40 2.21
N ASP A 37 -4.97 17.54 3.04
CA ASP A 37 -4.18 17.89 4.21
C ASP A 37 -2.82 17.20 4.10
N ASP A 38 -1.76 18.01 4.08
CA ASP A 38 -0.38 17.54 3.99
C ASP A 38 0.02 16.72 5.21
N PHE A 39 -0.51 17.02 6.40
CA PHE A 39 -0.24 16.25 7.61
C PHE A 39 -0.79 14.82 7.49
N VAL A 40 -1.96 14.65 6.88
CA VAL A 40 -2.52 13.32 6.60
C VAL A 40 -1.64 12.57 5.61
N LYS A 41 -1.17 13.25 4.55
CA LYS A 41 -0.27 12.66 3.57
C LYS A 41 1.05 12.20 4.18
N GLU A 42 1.66 13.04 5.03
CA GLU A 42 2.90 12.70 5.76
C GLU A 42 2.70 11.55 6.73
N THR A 43 1.55 11.52 7.43
CA THR A 43 1.19 10.42 8.33
C THR A 43 1.10 9.10 7.57
N VAL A 44 0.45 9.09 6.40
CA VAL A 44 0.35 7.91 5.52
C VAL A 44 1.72 7.48 5.00
N LEU A 45 2.56 8.42 4.57
CA LEU A 45 3.91 8.15 4.11
C LEU A 45 4.74 7.45 5.22
N ARG A 46 4.70 8.00 6.43
CA ARG A 46 5.40 7.43 7.59
C ARG A 46 4.88 6.05 7.95
N TYR A 47 3.56 5.87 7.98
CA TYR A 47 2.92 4.59 8.27
C TYR A 47 3.41 3.48 7.33
N PHE A 48 3.45 3.75 6.02
CA PHE A 48 3.85 2.75 5.03
C PHE A 48 5.35 2.47 4.97
N LEU A 49 6.20 3.50 5.12
CA LEU A 49 7.63 3.35 4.85
C LEU A 49 8.47 3.00 6.09
N THR A 50 8.03 3.39 7.29
CA THR A 50 8.80 3.14 8.55
C THR A 50 9.11 1.66 8.82
N PRO A 51 8.22 0.69 8.51
CA PRO A 51 8.51 -0.73 8.74
C PRO A 51 9.64 -1.30 7.86
N PHE A 52 9.97 -0.67 6.73
CA PHE A 52 10.93 -1.20 5.75
C PHE A 52 12.36 -0.78 6.09
N LYS A 53 12.97 -1.51 7.03
CA LYS A 53 14.36 -1.31 7.48
C LYS A 53 15.27 -2.49 7.16
N THR A 54 14.74 -3.54 6.52
CA THR A 54 15.47 -4.78 6.25
C THR A 54 16.16 -4.72 4.89
N ASP A 55 17.36 -5.27 4.80
CA ASP A 55 18.08 -5.44 3.52
C ASP A 55 17.78 -6.80 2.85
N ILE A 56 16.58 -7.34 3.07
CA ILE A 56 16.11 -8.59 2.43
C ILE A 56 15.24 -8.21 1.25
N TYR A 57 15.71 -8.54 0.05
CA TYR A 57 15.01 -8.31 -1.20
C TYR A 57 14.48 -9.63 -1.78
N TYR A 58 13.39 -9.53 -2.52
CA TYR A 58 12.82 -10.62 -3.29
C TYR A 58 12.70 -10.17 -4.75
N GLN A 59 12.57 -11.12 -5.66
CA GLN A 59 12.42 -10.83 -7.07
C GLN A 59 11.17 -11.53 -7.59
N PHE A 60 10.47 -10.89 -8.52
CA PHE A 60 9.46 -11.61 -9.30
C PHE A 60 10.17 -12.73 -10.07
N LYS A 61 9.60 -13.94 -10.06
CA LYS A 61 10.12 -15.03 -10.88
C LYS A 61 10.06 -14.61 -12.36
N GLY A 62 11.15 -14.81 -13.09
CA GLY A 62 11.22 -14.53 -14.53
C GLY A 62 10.10 -15.22 -15.32
N LYS A 63 9.81 -14.70 -16.52
CA LYS A 63 8.68 -14.99 -17.45
C LYS A 63 8.21 -16.47 -17.55
N VAL A 64 7.65 -17.04 -16.49
CA VAL A 64 7.03 -18.37 -16.52
C VAL A 64 5.51 -18.28 -16.57
N ASP A 65 4.91 -17.14 -16.21
CA ASP A 65 3.50 -16.91 -16.49
C ASP A 65 3.29 -15.59 -17.23
N VAL A 66 3.04 -15.74 -18.53
CA VAL A 66 2.45 -14.75 -19.44
C VAL A 66 0.98 -14.52 -19.06
N SER A 67 0.69 -14.40 -17.78
CA SER A 67 -0.57 -13.89 -17.29
C SER A 67 -0.54 -12.39 -17.52
N LEU A 68 -1.38 -11.89 -18.44
CA LEU A 68 -1.57 -10.46 -18.69
C LEU A 68 -1.95 -9.70 -17.40
N ASP A 69 -2.50 -10.40 -16.40
CA ASP A 69 -2.97 -9.85 -15.12
C ASP A 69 -2.02 -10.17 -13.93
N SER A 70 -0.72 -10.28 -14.18
CA SER A 70 0.26 -10.46 -13.10
C SER A 70 0.57 -9.13 -12.39
N VAL A 71 0.89 -9.21 -11.09
CA VAL A 71 1.34 -8.03 -10.31
C VAL A 71 2.66 -7.47 -10.88
N ALA A 72 3.53 -8.33 -11.44
CA ALA A 72 4.77 -7.92 -12.07
C ALA A 72 4.53 -7.04 -13.31
N ASN A 73 3.56 -7.40 -14.16
CA ASN A 73 3.18 -6.60 -15.33
C ASN A 73 2.59 -5.26 -14.89
N ALA A 74 1.73 -5.26 -13.85
CA ALA A 74 1.19 -4.03 -13.31
C ALA A 74 2.31 -3.11 -12.78
N CYS A 75 3.35 -3.67 -12.16
CA CYS A 75 4.51 -2.89 -11.74
C CYS A 75 5.27 -2.30 -12.94
N GLU A 76 5.54 -3.11 -13.97
CA GLU A 76 6.22 -2.65 -15.18
C GLU A 76 5.46 -1.53 -15.90
N ASP A 77 4.15 -1.68 -16.06
CA ASP A 77 3.29 -0.65 -16.65
C ASP A 77 3.33 0.63 -15.81
N LEU A 78 3.23 0.51 -14.48
CA LEU A 78 3.23 1.64 -13.57
C LEU A 78 4.57 2.36 -13.48
N PHE A 79 5.71 1.67 -13.60
CA PHE A 79 7.02 2.32 -13.68
C PHE A 79 7.21 3.03 -15.02
N THR A 80 6.63 2.50 -16.09
CA THR A 80 6.69 3.11 -17.43
C THR A 80 5.76 4.34 -17.54
N SER A 81 4.54 4.28 -17.01
CA SER A 81 3.56 5.36 -17.10
C SER A 81 2.50 5.26 -16.00
N GLN A 82 2.30 6.35 -15.26
CA GLN A 82 1.27 6.41 -14.21
C GLN A 82 -0.11 6.85 -14.71
N LYS A 83 -0.30 7.06 -16.03
CA LYS A 83 -1.60 7.48 -16.59
C LYS A 83 -2.74 6.51 -16.27
N GLU A 84 -2.43 5.22 -16.23
CA GLU A 84 -3.38 4.15 -15.95
C GLU A 84 -3.31 3.67 -14.49
N PHE A 85 -2.89 4.54 -13.56
CA PHE A 85 -2.65 4.16 -12.17
C PHE A 85 -3.84 3.44 -11.52
N VAL A 86 -5.05 3.97 -11.68
CA VAL A 86 -6.28 3.38 -11.14
C VAL A 86 -6.58 2.03 -11.77
N LYS A 87 -6.33 1.86 -13.07
CA LYS A 87 -6.54 0.58 -13.76
C LYS A 87 -5.61 -0.50 -13.20
N GLN A 88 -4.34 -0.17 -13.03
CA GLN A 88 -3.33 -1.09 -12.52
C GLN A 88 -3.54 -1.39 -11.03
N SER A 89 -3.95 -0.41 -10.22
CA SER A 89 -4.31 -0.61 -8.81
C SER A 89 -5.50 -1.57 -8.66
N LYS A 90 -6.50 -1.45 -9.54
CA LYS A 90 -7.62 -2.40 -9.61
C LYS A 90 -7.19 -3.80 -9.99
N GLN A 91 -6.24 -3.96 -10.93
CA GLN A 91 -5.70 -5.28 -11.28
C GLN A 91 -4.99 -5.92 -10.09
N ALA A 92 -4.15 -5.17 -9.36
CA ALA A 92 -3.51 -5.66 -8.14
C ALA A 92 -4.53 -6.06 -7.06
N ALA A 93 -5.56 -5.24 -6.82
CA ALA A 93 -6.63 -5.55 -5.87
C ALA A 93 -7.43 -6.80 -6.25
N LYS A 94 -7.79 -6.96 -7.53
CA LYS A 94 -8.47 -8.16 -8.05
C LYS A 94 -7.60 -9.40 -7.92
N HIS A 95 -6.30 -9.28 -8.19
CA HIS A 95 -5.36 -10.38 -8.02
C HIS A 95 -5.33 -10.82 -6.55
N LEU A 96 -5.15 -9.88 -5.61
CA LEU A 96 -5.14 -10.18 -4.18
C LEU A 96 -6.45 -10.81 -3.70
N TYR A 97 -7.59 -10.32 -4.15
CA TYR A 97 -8.90 -10.90 -3.85
C TYR A 97 -9.01 -12.36 -4.32
N ASN A 98 -8.58 -12.64 -5.56
CA ASN A 98 -8.62 -13.99 -6.10
C ASN A 98 -7.68 -14.97 -5.39
N GLN A 99 -6.60 -14.48 -4.77
CA GLN A 99 -5.68 -15.29 -3.97
C GLN A 99 -6.11 -15.38 -2.49
N SER A 100 -7.07 -14.57 -2.04
CA SER A 100 -7.53 -14.52 -0.65
C SER A 100 -8.63 -15.56 -0.39
N MET A 101 -8.23 -16.83 -0.25
CA MET A 101 -9.16 -17.96 -0.05
C MET A 101 -9.09 -18.58 1.35
N HIS A 102 -7.97 -18.43 2.07
CA HIS A 102 -7.79 -19.09 3.36
C HIS A 102 -8.60 -18.37 4.46
N PRO A 103 -9.37 -19.06 5.32
CA PRO A 103 -10.21 -18.44 6.37
C PRO A 103 -9.49 -17.56 7.41
N LYS A 104 -8.16 -17.49 7.37
CA LYS A 104 -7.32 -16.69 8.28
C LYS A 104 -6.87 -15.37 7.64
N ILE A 105 -7.15 -15.17 6.36
CA ILE A 105 -6.93 -13.91 5.68
C ILE A 105 -8.18 -13.08 5.93
N LYS A 106 -8.07 -11.97 6.66
CA LYS A 106 -9.23 -11.10 6.94
C LYS A 106 -9.42 -10.12 5.79
N GLY A 107 -10.65 -9.69 5.50
CA GLY A 107 -10.88 -8.53 4.64
C GLY A 107 -10.28 -7.24 5.21
N GLY A 108 -10.08 -6.24 4.36
CA GLY A 108 -9.60 -4.94 4.81
C GLY A 108 -9.21 -3.98 3.70
N GLU A 109 -8.77 -2.79 4.08
CA GLU A 109 -8.32 -1.76 3.16
C GLU A 109 -7.00 -2.17 2.48
N PHE A 110 -6.98 -2.10 1.15
CA PHE A 110 -5.82 -2.36 0.31
C PHE A 110 -5.38 -1.08 -0.40
N TYR A 111 -4.09 -0.78 -0.32
CA TYR A 111 -3.49 0.46 -0.78
C TYR A 111 -2.51 0.17 -1.90
N THR A 112 -2.63 0.90 -3.00
CA THR A 112 -1.59 0.98 -4.04
C THR A 112 -0.99 2.38 -4.00
N CYS A 113 0.33 2.45 -3.95
CA CYS A 113 1.08 3.70 -3.80
C CYS A 113 2.18 3.79 -4.86
N PHE A 114 2.42 4.99 -5.41
CA PHE A 114 3.61 5.29 -6.19
C PHE A 114 4.48 6.32 -5.47
N PHE A 115 5.68 5.92 -5.11
CA PHE A 115 6.69 6.74 -4.46
C PHE A 115 7.78 7.13 -5.46
N ARG A 116 8.20 8.40 -5.42
CA ARG A 116 9.40 8.90 -6.10
C ARG A 116 10.51 9.11 -5.11
N ASP A 117 11.75 9.15 -5.60
CA ASP A 117 12.94 9.54 -4.85
C ASP A 117 13.23 8.69 -3.61
N ALA A 118 12.98 7.37 -3.70
CA ALA A 118 13.48 6.40 -2.73
C ALA A 118 14.97 6.13 -3.00
N MET A 119 15.75 5.87 -1.96
CA MET A 119 17.16 5.50 -2.08
C MET A 119 17.33 4.04 -1.65
N VAL A 120 17.83 3.19 -2.54
CA VAL A 120 18.01 1.76 -2.27
C VAL A 120 19.43 1.37 -2.66
N ASP A 121 20.22 0.90 -1.69
CA ASP A 121 21.61 0.49 -1.90
C ASP A 121 22.48 1.57 -2.57
N GLY A 122 22.16 2.85 -2.32
CA GLY A 122 22.84 4.02 -2.89
C GLY A 122 22.32 4.46 -4.27
N GLU A 123 21.29 3.81 -4.81
CA GLU A 123 20.63 4.18 -6.05
C GLU A 123 19.32 4.95 -5.78
N LEU A 124 19.15 6.10 -6.44
CA LEU A 124 17.89 6.85 -6.40
C LEU A 124 16.91 6.22 -7.41
N CYS A 125 15.77 5.73 -6.93
CA CYS A 125 14.77 5.05 -7.75
C CYS A 125 13.33 5.41 -7.36
N ASN A 126 12.39 4.98 -8.20
CA ASN A 126 10.97 4.98 -7.85
C ASN A 126 10.63 3.68 -7.10
N ALA A 127 9.49 3.69 -6.39
CA ALA A 127 8.97 2.49 -5.74
C ALA A 127 7.45 2.41 -5.84
N LEU A 128 6.94 1.19 -5.95
CA LEU A 128 5.52 0.88 -5.80
C LEU A 128 5.28 0.25 -4.43
N GLY A 129 4.21 0.66 -3.77
CA GLY A 129 3.79 0.07 -2.51
C GLY A 129 2.44 -0.61 -2.61
N PHE A 130 2.37 -1.82 -2.08
CA PHE A 130 1.13 -2.58 -1.90
C PHE A 130 0.98 -2.88 -0.42
N PHE A 131 -0.03 -2.29 0.21
CA PHE A 131 -0.26 -2.44 1.64
C PHE A 131 -1.67 -2.95 1.89
N LYS A 132 -1.84 -3.70 2.97
CA LYS A 132 -3.17 -4.09 3.44
C LYS A 132 -3.26 -3.93 4.94
N THR A 133 -4.31 -3.25 5.38
CA THR A 133 -4.71 -3.17 6.79
C THR A 133 -5.87 -4.13 7.00
N GLU A 134 -5.75 -5.03 7.97
CA GLU A 134 -6.74 -6.07 8.30
C GLU A 134 -7.30 -5.90 9.73
N SER A 135 -6.78 -4.91 10.46
CA SER A 135 -7.15 -4.62 11.84
C SER A 135 -7.39 -3.14 12.08
N LYS A 136 -8.39 -2.86 12.92
CA LYS A 136 -8.64 -1.54 13.48
C LYS A 136 -8.63 -1.65 15.01
N GLU A 137 -8.14 -0.60 15.65
CA GLU A 137 -8.07 -0.50 17.10
C GLU A 137 -9.01 0.61 17.56
N THR A 138 -9.69 0.38 18.69
CA THR A 138 -10.47 1.42 19.36
C THR A 138 -9.53 2.34 20.11
N TYR A 139 -9.64 3.64 19.86
CA TYR A 139 -8.87 4.66 20.57
C TYR A 139 -9.81 5.69 21.18
N LEU A 140 -9.40 6.27 22.31
CA LEU A 140 -10.15 7.30 23.01
C LEU A 140 -9.74 8.68 22.49
N LYS A 141 -10.71 9.55 22.29
CA LYS A 141 -10.53 10.98 22.02
C LYS A 141 -10.97 11.73 23.28
N VAL A 142 -10.07 12.54 23.83
CA VAL A 142 -10.36 13.37 25.00
C VAL A 142 -10.41 14.82 24.56
N TYR A 143 -11.53 15.47 24.79
CA TYR A 143 -11.74 16.88 24.48
C TYR A 143 -11.74 17.67 25.79
N GLN A 144 -10.89 18.68 25.86
CA GLN A 144 -10.88 19.62 26.97
C GLN A 144 -11.77 20.81 26.63
N HIS A 145 -12.73 21.08 27.51
CA HIS A 145 -13.53 22.29 27.51
C HIS A 145 -13.10 23.20 28.66
N VAL A 146 -13.69 24.39 28.74
CA VAL A 146 -13.32 25.41 29.75
C VAL A 146 -13.50 24.88 31.18
N ASP A 147 -14.59 24.15 31.44
CA ASP A 147 -14.98 23.70 32.79
C ASP A 147 -15.09 22.17 32.95
N ASN A 148 -14.92 21.39 31.88
CA ASN A 148 -15.08 19.93 31.88
C ASN A 148 -14.22 19.23 30.81
N PHE A 149 -14.22 17.89 30.87
CA PHE A 149 -13.63 17.02 29.85
C PHE A 149 -14.69 16.08 29.32
N ASP A 150 -14.68 15.87 28.00
CA ASP A 150 -15.51 14.88 27.32
C ASP A 150 -14.62 13.76 26.77
N ILE A 151 -15.11 12.52 26.88
CA ILE A 151 -14.42 11.33 26.38
C ILE A 151 -15.31 10.67 25.33
N ASP A 152 -14.74 10.45 24.15
CA ASP A 152 -15.35 9.74 23.04
C ASP A 152 -14.43 8.58 22.60
N CYS A 153 -14.93 7.66 21.79
CA CYS A 153 -14.11 6.60 21.20
C CYS A 153 -14.39 6.44 19.71
N ASP A 154 -13.37 6.02 18.98
CA ASP A 154 -13.48 5.76 17.55
C ASP A 154 -12.63 4.54 17.18
N ASN A 155 -12.93 3.93 16.04
CA ASN A 155 -12.20 2.78 15.52
C ASN A 155 -11.35 3.21 14.34
N GLY A 156 -10.03 3.06 14.47
CA GLY A 156 -9.07 3.57 13.50
C GLY A 156 -7.96 2.58 13.17
N ILE A 157 -7.15 2.96 12.20
CA ILE A 157 -5.94 2.22 11.84
C ILE A 157 -4.82 2.65 12.77
N ASN A 158 -4.13 1.70 13.39
CA ASN A 158 -2.94 2.00 14.16
C ASN A 158 -1.77 2.30 13.22
N ILE A 159 -1.44 3.58 13.06
CA ILE A 159 -0.38 4.07 12.16
C ILE A 159 1.04 3.63 12.54
N ASN A 160 1.22 2.96 13.68
CA ASN A 160 2.51 2.39 14.09
C ASN A 160 2.60 0.89 13.79
N LYS A 161 1.52 0.27 13.31
CA LYS A 161 1.44 -1.18 13.12
C LYS A 161 0.84 -1.51 11.75
N LEU A 162 1.74 -1.61 10.76
CA LEU A 162 1.39 -2.11 9.44
C LEU A 162 1.14 -3.62 9.50
N ASP A 163 -0.02 -4.07 9.04
CA ASP A 163 -0.37 -5.50 9.03
C ASP A 163 0.37 -6.25 7.94
N LYS A 164 0.23 -5.82 6.68
CA LYS A 164 0.89 -6.44 5.52
C LYS A 164 1.35 -5.36 4.56
N GLY A 165 2.56 -5.52 4.03
CA GLY A 165 3.15 -4.57 3.11
C GLY A 165 4.21 -5.20 2.22
N CYS A 166 4.29 -4.69 1.01
CA CYS A 166 5.34 -4.97 0.05
C CYS A 166 5.72 -3.67 -0.65
N LEU A 167 7.02 -3.45 -0.83
CA LEU A 167 7.56 -2.43 -1.70
C LEU A 167 8.26 -3.13 -2.86
N VAL A 168 8.04 -2.61 -4.07
CA VAL A 168 8.76 -3.00 -5.28
C VAL A 168 9.56 -1.80 -5.73
N PHE A 169 10.86 -1.95 -5.88
CA PHE A 169 11.77 -0.89 -6.29
C PHE A 169 12.08 -1.01 -7.78
N ASP A 170 12.06 0.13 -8.49
CA ASP A 170 12.40 0.21 -9.91
C ASP A 170 13.92 0.12 -10.13
N THR A 171 14.49 -0.99 -9.70
CA THR A 171 15.91 -1.35 -9.82
C THR A 171 16.00 -2.79 -10.26
N ASP A 172 17.11 -3.21 -10.87
CA ASP A 172 17.33 -4.59 -11.31
C ASP A 172 16.18 -5.22 -12.14
N LYS A 173 15.57 -4.41 -13.02
CA LYS A 173 14.43 -4.82 -13.87
C LYS A 173 14.66 -6.15 -14.61
N LYS A 174 15.89 -6.41 -15.07
CA LYS A 174 16.25 -7.63 -15.81
C LYS A 174 16.07 -8.91 -15.00
N ASN A 175 16.23 -8.83 -13.68
CA ASN A 175 16.09 -9.97 -12.77
C ASN A 175 14.73 -10.02 -12.06
N GLY A 176 13.80 -9.10 -12.38
CA GLY A 176 12.44 -9.11 -11.83
C GLY A 176 12.20 -8.13 -10.69
N TYR A 177 12.88 -6.98 -10.70
CA TYR A 177 12.79 -5.92 -9.68
C TYR A 177 13.31 -6.35 -8.30
N LYS A 178 13.49 -5.40 -7.39
CA LYS A 178 13.78 -5.65 -5.98
C LYS A 178 12.55 -5.40 -5.11
#